data_AF-A0A1B8YG30-F1
#
_entry.id   AF-A0A1B8YG30-F1
#
_cell.length_a   1.000
_cell.length_b   1.000
_cell.length_c   1.000
_cell.angle_alpha   90.00
_cell.angle_beta   90.00
_cell.angle_gamma   90.00
#
_symmetry.space_group_name_H-M   'P 1'
#
loop_
_entity.id
_entity.type
_entity.pdbx_description
1 polymer ?
#
loop_
_entity_poly.entity_id
_entity_poly.type
_entity_poly.pdbx_seq_one_letter_code
_entity_poly.pdbx_strand_id
1 'polypeptide(L)'
;MSERALILDTHKTLLEQSIKQHQDIDYIRVSEPQVYFAPQEETLVKIDNIMNQTPFHYVVASSESNMAFAGFLRSRYGLLGLNYEQALCVTNKWRMRKCLEDELPAPRCWLSGYFYNNFAQCTQGAATHFIIKPLSGSSCQNVERLTVDQLHQKLTHLDTLMLIEEEIDIEEEFHLDGIVNLSEIVVACLSCYSLPILSAKGQTRASIHLPSSHPMFSIAYSMAQRAIAKLALKQGVFHMEVYRRGEQLIFGEIGLRPPGVGVAESLLRFTGVDLWQAFVNSQLLRPINNIPLQDYHGYSGVIGVYPEGRCTSDLLRLPNVVAVSELEKTRHKMTRTGAHDFHYLAFVSCQSLAEFHNLINQLSESFPETHVKREVQ
;
A
#
# COMPACT_ATOMS: atom_id res chain seq x y z
N MET A 1 -16.01 -11.66 30.47
CA MET A 1 -15.93 -12.40 29.19
C MET A 1 -14.63 -11.99 28.53
N SER A 2 -13.91 -12.92 27.91
CA SER A 2 -12.74 -12.57 27.08
C SER A 2 -13.19 -11.68 25.92
N GLU A 3 -12.40 -10.65 25.63
CA GLU A 3 -12.59 -9.84 24.43
C GLU A 3 -12.27 -10.69 23.19
N ARG A 4 -12.91 -10.40 22.06
CA ARG A 4 -12.74 -11.20 20.84
C ARG A 4 -12.55 -10.33 19.62
N ALA A 5 -11.73 -10.79 18.69
CA ALA A 5 -11.46 -10.10 17.43
C ALA A 5 -11.72 -11.01 16.24
N LEU A 6 -12.49 -10.50 15.28
CA LEU A 6 -12.67 -11.11 13.97
C LEU A 6 -11.49 -10.72 13.07
N ILE A 7 -10.77 -11.72 12.53
CA ILE A 7 -9.62 -11.51 11.64
C ILE A 7 -10.05 -11.76 10.20
N LEU A 8 -9.92 -10.74 9.34
CA LEU A 8 -10.31 -10.83 7.92
C LEU A 8 -9.15 -11.20 6.99
N ASP A 9 -7.90 -10.94 7.35
CA ASP A 9 -6.75 -11.37 6.54
C ASP A 9 -6.11 -12.63 7.09
N THR A 10 -5.72 -13.53 6.20
CA THR A 10 -4.94 -14.72 6.52
C THR A 10 -3.59 -14.68 5.81
N HIS A 11 -2.65 -15.51 6.28
CA HIS A 11 -1.35 -15.74 5.64
C HIS A 11 -0.38 -14.55 5.59
N LYS A 12 -0.47 -13.60 6.53
CA LYS A 12 0.50 -12.51 6.69
C LYS A 12 1.36 -12.71 7.94
N THR A 13 2.58 -13.19 7.79
CA THR A 13 3.46 -13.57 8.92
C THR A 13 3.61 -12.48 9.99
N LEU A 14 3.83 -11.22 9.60
CA LEU A 14 3.99 -10.12 10.57
C LEU A 14 2.69 -9.75 11.30
N LEU A 15 1.55 -9.85 10.61
CA LEU A 15 0.23 -9.71 11.24
C LEU A 15 0.03 -10.82 12.30
N GLU A 16 0.33 -12.07 11.94
CA GLU A 16 0.24 -13.21 12.84
C GLU A 16 1.13 -13.08 14.07
N GLN A 17 2.37 -12.61 13.88
CA GLN A 17 3.30 -12.35 14.97
C GLN A 17 2.78 -11.26 15.91
N SER A 18 2.22 -10.18 15.36
CA SER A 18 1.69 -9.07 16.16
C SER A 18 0.43 -9.46 16.94
N ILE A 19 -0.47 -10.22 16.32
CA ILE A 19 -1.67 -10.79 16.96
C ILE A 19 -1.29 -11.66 18.17
N LYS A 20 -0.23 -12.48 18.07
CA LYS A 20 0.22 -13.37 19.16
C LYS A 20 0.71 -12.64 20.41
N GLN A 21 0.99 -11.34 20.33
CA GLN A 21 1.39 -10.54 21.50
C GLN A 21 0.21 -10.22 22.43
N HIS A 22 -1.03 -10.41 21.98
CA HIS A 22 -2.25 -10.16 22.75
C HIS A 22 -2.93 -11.48 23.12
N GLN A 23 -2.41 -12.16 24.13
CA GLN A 23 -2.92 -13.46 24.59
C GLN A 23 -4.26 -13.36 25.34
N ASP A 24 -4.67 -12.15 25.66
CA ASP A 24 -5.92 -11.78 26.32
C ASP A 24 -7.13 -11.67 25.37
N ILE A 25 -6.90 -11.76 24.05
CA ILE A 25 -7.94 -11.68 23.01
C ILE A 25 -8.17 -13.05 22.39
N ASP A 26 -9.43 -13.49 22.31
CA ASP A 26 -9.79 -14.66 21.51
C ASP A 26 -9.96 -14.27 20.05
N TYR A 27 -9.26 -14.97 19.15
CA TYR A 27 -9.28 -14.67 17.72
C TYR A 27 -10.21 -15.58 16.93
N ILE A 28 -11.18 -14.98 16.24
CA ILE A 28 -12.08 -15.67 15.32
C ILE A 28 -11.52 -15.49 13.91
N ARG A 29 -11.19 -16.61 13.26
CA ARG A 29 -10.64 -16.62 11.90
C ARG A 29 -11.68 -17.15 10.94
N VAL A 30 -11.98 -16.36 9.91
CA VAL A 30 -12.84 -16.79 8.81
C VAL A 30 -11.94 -17.37 7.72
N SER A 31 -11.58 -18.65 7.88
CA SER A 31 -10.81 -19.40 6.90
C SER A 31 -11.74 -20.21 6.00
N GLU A 32 -12.51 -19.55 5.13
CA GLU A 32 -13.30 -20.27 4.13
C GLU A 32 -13.11 -19.68 2.73
N PRO A 33 -12.88 -20.51 1.70
CA PRO A 33 -12.80 -20.08 0.30
C PRO A 33 -14.15 -19.57 -0.26
N GLN A 34 -15.20 -19.47 0.55
CA GLN A 34 -16.55 -19.01 0.17
C GLN A 34 -16.99 -17.73 0.89
N VAL A 35 -16.08 -17.03 1.58
CA VAL A 35 -16.36 -15.69 2.09
C VAL A 35 -15.59 -14.69 1.24
N TYR A 36 -16.27 -14.13 0.25
CA TYR A 36 -15.79 -12.89 -0.36
C TYR A 36 -15.98 -11.78 0.67
N PHE A 37 -14.88 -11.13 1.08
CA PHE A 37 -14.92 -9.99 1.99
C PHE A 37 -15.49 -8.75 1.29
N ALA A 38 -16.77 -8.86 0.96
CA ALA A 38 -17.62 -7.87 0.35
C ALA A 38 -18.97 -7.93 1.09
N PRO A 39 -19.72 -6.81 1.17
CA PRO A 39 -21.03 -6.77 1.80
C PRO A 39 -22.10 -7.43 0.91
N GLN A 40 -21.88 -8.69 0.56
CA GLN A 40 -22.81 -9.55 -0.17
C GLN A 40 -23.67 -10.31 0.84
N GLU A 41 -24.93 -10.58 0.50
CA GLU A 41 -25.90 -11.20 1.39
C GLU A 41 -25.39 -12.50 2.02
N GLU A 42 -24.78 -13.40 1.23
CA GLU A 42 -24.23 -14.67 1.72
C GLU A 42 -23.11 -14.45 2.76
N THR A 43 -22.19 -13.52 2.50
CA THR A 43 -21.13 -13.16 3.44
C THR A 43 -21.72 -12.59 4.73
N LEU A 44 -22.71 -11.70 4.62
CA LEU A 44 -23.34 -11.08 5.79
C LEU A 44 -24.09 -12.08 6.65
N VAL A 45 -24.80 -13.04 6.05
CA VAL A 45 -25.45 -14.13 6.80
C VAL A 45 -24.43 -14.93 7.61
N LYS A 46 -23.26 -15.24 7.04
CA LYS A 46 -22.18 -15.95 7.76
C LYS A 46 -21.64 -15.11 8.92
N ILE A 47 -21.35 -13.82 8.70
CA ILE A 47 -20.84 -12.94 9.77
C ILE A 47 -21.91 -12.69 10.85
N ASP A 48 -23.18 -12.52 10.48
CA ASP A 48 -24.29 -12.36 11.42
C ASP A 48 -24.45 -13.62 12.29
N ASN A 49 -24.31 -14.81 11.71
CA ASN A 49 -24.30 -16.07 12.46
C ASN A 49 -23.12 -16.15 13.44
N ILE A 50 -21.92 -15.73 13.04
CA ILE A 50 -20.76 -15.64 13.92
C ILE A 50 -21.05 -14.65 15.05
N MET A 51 -21.54 -13.45 14.75
CA MET A 51 -21.84 -12.43 15.76
C MET A 51 -22.91 -12.91 16.76
N ASN A 52 -23.91 -13.66 16.30
CA ASN A 52 -24.97 -14.23 17.14
C ASN A 52 -24.46 -15.37 18.05
N GLN A 53 -23.60 -16.25 17.54
CA GLN A 53 -23.11 -17.42 18.30
C GLN A 53 -21.89 -17.08 19.17
N THR A 54 -20.99 -16.25 18.63
CA THR A 54 -19.72 -15.86 19.24
C THR A 54 -19.48 -14.36 19.03
N PRO A 55 -20.14 -13.49 19.82
CA PRO A 55 -19.99 -12.04 19.70
C PRO A 55 -18.52 -11.61 19.78
N PHE A 56 -18.14 -10.67 18.90
CA PHE A 56 -16.82 -10.07 18.84
C PHE A 56 -16.87 -8.56 19.03
N HIS A 57 -15.76 -8.02 19.52
CA HIS A 57 -15.62 -6.61 19.90
C HIS A 57 -14.79 -5.83 18.88
N TYR A 58 -13.88 -6.53 18.18
CA TYR A 58 -12.94 -5.95 17.23
C TYR A 58 -13.02 -6.65 15.88
N VAL A 59 -12.62 -5.91 14.84
CA VAL A 59 -12.39 -6.44 13.50
C VAL A 59 -11.00 -5.98 13.07
N VAL A 60 -10.15 -6.91 12.65
CA VAL A 60 -8.77 -6.63 12.22
C VAL A 60 -8.64 -6.92 10.73
N ALA A 61 -8.26 -5.91 9.96
CA ALA A 61 -8.08 -6.00 8.52
C ALA A 61 -7.05 -5.00 8.00
N SER A 62 -6.07 -5.50 7.25
CA SER A 62 -4.82 -4.90 6.80
C SER A 62 -4.66 -4.91 5.29
N SER A 63 -5.48 -5.64 4.52
CA SER A 63 -5.58 -5.44 3.06
C SER A 63 -6.59 -4.33 2.75
N GLU A 64 -6.37 -3.58 1.66
CA GLU A 64 -7.25 -2.47 1.29
C GLU A 64 -8.71 -2.91 1.11
N SER A 65 -8.94 -4.05 0.44
CA SER A 65 -10.28 -4.60 0.26
C SER A 65 -10.94 -4.94 1.60
N ASN A 66 -10.20 -5.55 2.52
CA ASN A 66 -10.76 -5.98 3.80
C ASN A 66 -10.92 -4.81 4.78
N MET A 67 -10.15 -3.73 4.66
CA MET A 67 -10.32 -2.53 5.48
C MET A 67 -11.67 -1.86 5.24
N ALA A 68 -12.11 -1.76 3.98
CA ALA A 68 -13.45 -1.24 3.65
C ALA A 68 -14.54 -2.10 4.30
N PHE A 69 -14.41 -3.44 4.17
CA PHE A 69 -15.36 -4.37 4.76
C PHE A 69 -15.33 -4.36 6.30
N ALA A 70 -14.16 -4.23 6.93
CA ALA A 70 -14.05 -4.05 8.37
C ALA A 70 -14.73 -2.77 8.85
N GLY A 71 -14.58 -1.67 8.12
CA GLY A 71 -15.30 -0.42 8.39
C GLY A 71 -16.82 -0.59 8.28
N PHE A 72 -17.28 -1.33 7.27
CA PHE A 72 -18.69 -1.71 7.14
C PHE A 72 -19.20 -2.52 8.34
N LEU A 73 -18.48 -3.57 8.76
CA LEU A 73 -18.88 -4.39 9.92
C LEU A 73 -18.90 -3.58 11.22
N ARG A 74 -17.94 -2.67 11.42
CA ARG A 74 -17.93 -1.76 12.57
C ARG A 74 -19.17 -0.87 12.58
N SER A 75 -19.50 -0.26 11.44
CA SER A 75 -20.71 0.55 11.29
C SER A 75 -22.00 -0.26 11.49
N ARG A 76 -22.06 -1.49 10.98
CA ARG A 76 -23.24 -2.37 11.07
C ARG A 76 -23.55 -2.77 12.51
N TYR A 77 -22.54 -3.16 13.28
CA TYR A 77 -22.72 -3.68 14.64
C TYR A 77 -22.45 -2.65 15.75
N GLY A 78 -22.11 -1.40 15.39
CA GLY A 78 -21.79 -0.35 16.35
C GLY A 78 -20.45 -0.57 17.08
N LEU A 79 -19.49 -1.23 16.43
CA LEU A 79 -18.16 -1.47 17.00
C LEU A 79 -17.28 -0.24 16.83
N LEU A 80 -16.32 -0.10 17.74
CA LEU A 80 -15.33 0.97 17.71
C LEU A 80 -14.28 0.76 16.61
N GLY A 81 -13.67 1.86 16.16
CA GLY A 81 -12.65 1.89 15.12
C GLY A 81 -13.08 2.70 13.88
N LEU A 82 -12.31 2.59 12.80
CA LEU A 82 -12.57 3.29 11.55
C LEU A 82 -13.91 2.83 10.96
N ASN A 83 -14.89 3.73 10.87
CA ASN A 83 -16.22 3.41 10.35
C ASN A 83 -16.20 3.27 8.81
N TYR A 84 -17.32 2.88 8.20
CA TYR A 84 -17.38 2.63 6.77
C TYR A 84 -17.03 3.85 5.90
N GLU A 85 -17.59 5.02 6.21
CA GLU A 85 -17.32 6.24 5.44
C GLU A 85 -15.85 6.65 5.51
N GLN A 86 -15.25 6.58 6.70
CA GLN A 86 -13.83 6.84 6.89
C GLN A 86 -12.96 5.80 6.18
N ALA A 87 -13.34 4.52 6.22
CA ALA A 87 -12.62 3.45 5.53
C ALA A 87 -12.65 3.64 4.01
N LEU A 88 -13.77 4.11 3.44
CA LEU A 88 -13.87 4.42 2.01
C LEU A 88 -12.90 5.53 1.59
N CYS A 89 -12.67 6.54 2.43
CA CYS A 89 -11.71 7.61 2.15
C CYS A 89 -10.25 7.12 2.02
N VAL A 90 -9.94 5.89 2.42
CA VAL A 90 -8.58 5.33 2.42
C VAL A 90 -8.47 3.98 1.67
N THR A 91 -9.54 3.56 1.00
CA THR A 91 -9.61 2.29 0.24
C THR A 91 -10.29 2.44 -1.12
N ASN A 92 -11.10 3.49 -1.30
CA ASN A 92 -11.73 3.83 -2.56
C ASN A 92 -11.07 5.11 -3.12
N LYS A 93 -10.33 4.99 -4.22
CA LYS A 93 -9.53 6.07 -4.81
C LYS A 93 -10.38 7.30 -5.18
N TRP A 94 -11.62 7.13 -5.65
CA TRP A 94 -12.50 8.29 -5.88
C TRP A 94 -12.88 9.00 -4.58
N ARG A 95 -13.31 8.24 -3.56
CA ARG A 95 -13.66 8.80 -2.24
C ARG A 95 -12.45 9.45 -1.58
N MET A 96 -11.27 8.86 -1.70
CA MET A 96 -10.00 9.40 -1.23
C MET A 96 -9.68 10.75 -1.87
N ARG A 97 -9.77 10.84 -3.21
CA ARG A 97 -9.57 12.11 -3.92
C ARG A 97 -10.54 13.17 -3.43
N LYS A 98 -11.84 12.85 -3.34
CA LYS A 98 -12.86 13.79 -2.85
C LYS A 98 -12.72 14.16 -1.38
N CYS A 99 -12.20 13.28 -0.54
CA CYS A 99 -11.96 13.57 0.86
C CYS A 99 -10.79 14.56 1.05
N LEU A 100 -9.77 14.48 0.19
CA LEU A 100 -8.50 15.18 0.36
C LEU A 100 -8.26 16.31 -0.67
N GLU A 101 -9.19 16.57 -1.61
CA GLU A 101 -8.98 17.53 -2.71
C GLU A 101 -8.73 18.97 -2.25
N ASP A 102 -9.32 19.39 -1.13
CA ASP A 102 -9.09 20.72 -0.55
C ASP A 102 -7.80 20.79 0.28
N GLU A 103 -7.25 19.64 0.66
CA GLU A 103 -6.11 19.56 1.57
C GLU A 103 -4.80 19.33 0.81
N LEU A 104 -4.81 18.51 -0.24
CA LEU A 104 -3.61 18.03 -0.91
C LEU A 104 -3.68 18.25 -2.42
N PRO A 105 -2.62 18.79 -3.05
CA PRO A 105 -2.56 18.86 -4.50
C PRO A 105 -2.55 17.46 -5.08
N ALA A 106 -3.43 17.18 -6.05
CA ALA A 106 -3.54 15.90 -6.73
C ALA A 106 -3.88 16.13 -8.21
N PRO A 107 -3.64 15.14 -9.10
CA PRO A 107 -4.11 15.22 -10.48
C PRO A 107 -5.62 15.39 -10.53
N ARG A 108 -6.13 16.11 -11.55
CA ARG A 108 -7.57 16.16 -11.79
C ARG A 108 -8.08 14.76 -12.07
N CYS A 109 -9.26 14.44 -11.53
CA CYS A 109 -9.81 13.10 -11.61
C CYS A 109 -11.32 13.08 -11.84
N TRP A 110 -11.79 12.01 -12.46
CA TRP A 110 -13.19 11.78 -12.81
C TRP A 110 -13.58 10.31 -12.67
N LEU A 111 -14.86 10.07 -12.45
CA LEU A 111 -15.44 8.75 -12.67
C LEU A 111 -15.59 8.48 -14.17
N SER A 112 -15.33 7.25 -14.60
CA SER A 112 -15.32 6.84 -16.02
C SER A 112 -16.60 7.22 -16.78
N GLY A 113 -17.77 7.00 -16.19
CA GLY A 113 -19.05 7.37 -16.81
C GLY A 113 -19.23 8.89 -17.01
N TYR A 114 -18.78 9.70 -16.05
CA TYR A 114 -18.82 11.16 -16.20
C TYR A 114 -17.85 11.62 -17.29
N PHE A 115 -16.62 11.08 -17.28
CA PHE A 115 -15.60 11.41 -18.26
C PHE A 115 -16.08 11.08 -19.67
N TYR A 116 -16.67 9.91 -19.88
CA TYR A 116 -17.21 9.49 -21.18
C TYR A 116 -18.30 10.45 -21.69
N ASN A 117 -19.28 10.78 -20.85
CA ASN A 117 -20.37 11.69 -21.22
C ASN A 117 -19.92 13.14 -21.46
N ASN A 118 -18.76 13.53 -20.92
CA ASN A 118 -18.21 14.88 -21.03
C ASN A 118 -16.81 14.87 -21.67
N PHE A 119 -16.56 13.94 -22.59
CA PHE A 119 -15.21 13.64 -23.09
C PHE A 119 -14.50 14.88 -23.62
N ALA A 120 -15.16 15.64 -24.51
CA ALA A 120 -14.58 16.84 -25.09
C ALA A 120 -14.23 17.91 -24.04
N GLN A 121 -14.98 18.03 -22.96
CA GLN A 121 -14.68 18.96 -21.87
C GLN A 121 -13.53 18.44 -21.00
N CYS A 122 -13.52 17.15 -20.67
CA CYS A 122 -12.50 16.56 -19.81
C CYS A 122 -11.12 16.54 -20.49
N THR A 123 -11.09 16.48 -21.83
CA THR A 123 -9.86 16.48 -22.64
C THR A 123 -9.48 17.87 -23.17
N GLN A 124 -10.22 18.93 -22.83
CA GLN A 124 -9.79 20.31 -23.04
C GLN A 124 -8.64 20.63 -22.07
N GLY A 125 -7.40 20.35 -22.51
CA GLY A 125 -6.20 20.57 -21.71
C GLY A 125 -4.93 20.16 -22.45
N ALA A 126 -3.79 20.34 -21.78
CA ALA A 126 -2.48 19.92 -22.32
C ALA A 126 -2.20 18.43 -22.09
N ALA A 127 -3.00 17.74 -21.28
CA ALA A 127 -2.82 16.32 -21.01
C ALA A 127 -3.03 15.49 -22.28
N THR A 128 -1.98 14.82 -22.73
CA THR A 128 -2.01 13.93 -23.90
C THR A 128 -2.31 12.48 -23.51
N HIS A 129 -2.24 12.19 -22.21
CA HIS A 129 -2.43 10.87 -21.63
C HIS A 129 -3.18 10.97 -20.31
N PHE A 130 -3.82 9.85 -19.97
CA PHE A 130 -4.61 9.67 -18.77
C PHE A 130 -4.27 8.33 -18.13
N ILE A 131 -4.40 8.29 -16.81
CA ILE A 131 -4.28 7.07 -16.02
C ILE A 131 -5.69 6.59 -15.69
N ILE A 132 -6.03 5.38 -16.11
CA ILE A 132 -7.28 4.70 -15.71
C ILE A 132 -6.95 3.60 -14.69
N LYS A 133 -7.69 3.56 -13.59
CA LYS A 133 -7.48 2.61 -12.49
C LYS A 133 -8.78 2.20 -11.80
N PRO A 134 -8.88 0.96 -11.26
CA PRO A 134 -10.01 0.54 -10.45
C PRO A 134 -10.23 1.47 -9.26
N LEU A 135 -11.47 1.58 -8.78
CA LEU A 135 -11.76 2.37 -7.59
C LEU A 135 -11.11 1.80 -6.34
N SER A 136 -10.95 0.48 -6.26
CA SER A 136 -10.31 -0.21 -5.14
C SER A 136 -9.27 -1.21 -5.66
N GLY A 137 -8.26 -1.48 -4.84
CA GLY A 137 -7.19 -2.43 -5.17
C GLY A 137 -5.80 -1.79 -5.11
N SER A 138 -4.80 -2.64 -4.95
CA SER A 138 -3.42 -2.27 -4.69
C SER A 138 -2.49 -2.69 -5.83
N SER A 139 -1.18 -2.43 -5.67
CA SER A 139 -0.14 -3.07 -6.49
C SER A 139 -0.17 -2.73 -7.98
N CYS A 140 -0.76 -1.58 -8.33
CA CYS A 140 -0.98 -1.13 -9.71
C CYS A 140 -1.67 -2.18 -10.61
N GLN A 141 -2.46 -3.08 -10.02
CA GLN A 141 -3.24 -4.05 -10.78
C GLN A 141 -4.32 -3.32 -11.58
N ASN A 142 -4.40 -3.63 -12.88
CA ASN A 142 -5.33 -3.01 -13.83
C ASN A 142 -5.21 -1.46 -13.91
N VAL A 143 -4.04 -0.92 -13.59
CA VAL A 143 -3.69 0.49 -13.84
C VAL A 143 -3.04 0.61 -15.21
N GLU A 144 -3.61 1.45 -16.05
CA GLU A 144 -3.20 1.65 -17.45
C GLU A 144 -2.97 3.13 -17.74
N ARG A 145 -1.88 3.41 -18.46
CA ARG A 145 -1.57 4.70 -19.06
C ARG A 145 -2.05 4.67 -20.50
N LEU A 146 -2.98 5.54 -20.87
CA LEU A 146 -3.61 5.55 -22.19
C LEU A 146 -3.52 6.95 -22.79
N THR A 147 -3.30 7.02 -24.11
CA THR A 147 -3.55 8.24 -24.88
C THR A 147 -5.04 8.60 -24.84
N VAL A 148 -5.36 9.84 -25.22
CA VAL A 148 -6.75 10.31 -25.32
C VAL A 148 -7.62 9.38 -26.18
N ASP A 149 -7.14 8.98 -27.36
CA ASP A 149 -7.88 8.14 -28.30
C ASP A 149 -8.07 6.70 -27.77
N GLN A 150 -7.01 6.12 -27.19
CA GLN A 150 -7.09 4.80 -26.55
C GLN A 150 -8.07 4.80 -25.37
N LEU A 151 -8.07 5.86 -24.57
CA LEU A 151 -9.02 6.00 -23.47
C LEU A 151 -10.45 6.07 -24.01
N HIS A 152 -10.71 6.89 -25.04
CA HIS A 152 -12.03 6.98 -25.66
C HIS A 152 -12.53 5.60 -26.12
N GLN A 153 -11.70 4.86 -26.87
CA GLN A 153 -12.02 3.51 -27.35
C GLN A 153 -12.24 2.52 -26.20
N LYS A 154 -11.48 2.62 -25.11
CA LYS A 154 -11.70 1.76 -23.95
C LYS A 154 -13.04 2.05 -23.28
N LEU A 155 -13.40 3.33 -23.16
CA LEU A 155 -14.63 3.76 -22.50
C LEU A 155 -15.91 3.36 -23.26
N THR A 156 -15.87 3.22 -24.59
CA THR A 156 -17.03 2.76 -25.36
C THR A 156 -17.47 1.33 -25.02
N HIS A 157 -16.57 0.53 -24.46
CA HIS A 157 -16.83 -0.87 -24.10
C HIS A 157 -16.68 -1.15 -22.61
N LEU A 158 -16.42 -0.13 -21.80
CA LEU A 158 -16.20 -0.30 -20.37
C LEU A 158 -17.54 -0.47 -19.65
N ASP A 159 -17.73 -1.63 -19.02
CA ASP A 159 -18.91 -1.99 -18.24
C ASP A 159 -18.70 -1.84 -16.72
N THR A 160 -17.53 -1.36 -16.31
CA THR A 160 -17.14 -1.20 -14.91
C THR A 160 -16.78 0.24 -14.57
N LEU A 161 -17.06 0.64 -13.33
CA LEU A 161 -16.76 1.98 -12.85
C LEU A 161 -15.27 2.08 -12.48
N MET A 162 -14.57 3.06 -13.05
CA MET A 162 -13.14 3.28 -12.87
C MET A 162 -12.87 4.75 -12.53
N LEU A 163 -11.72 5.01 -11.92
CA LEU A 163 -11.18 6.35 -11.75
C LEU A 163 -10.28 6.68 -12.95
N ILE A 164 -10.43 7.88 -13.48
CA ILE A 164 -9.57 8.45 -14.51
C ILE A 164 -8.87 9.66 -13.92
N GLU A 165 -7.55 9.74 -14.09
CA GLU A 165 -6.72 10.88 -13.68
C GLU A 165 -5.96 11.41 -14.89
N GLU A 166 -5.69 12.71 -14.90
CA GLU A 166 -4.66 13.26 -15.80
C GLU A 166 -3.31 12.61 -15.48
N GLU A 167 -2.56 12.27 -16.52
CA GLU A 167 -1.14 11.97 -16.33
C GLU A 167 -0.42 13.22 -15.84
N ILE A 168 0.48 13.04 -14.87
CA ILE A 168 1.43 14.03 -14.43
C ILE A 168 2.84 13.54 -14.73
N ASP A 169 3.72 14.46 -15.12
CA ASP A 169 5.14 14.17 -15.23
C ASP A 169 5.72 14.01 -13.82
N ILE A 170 6.27 12.82 -13.54
CA ILE A 170 6.86 12.47 -12.25
C ILE A 170 8.35 12.20 -12.40
N GLU A 171 9.15 12.80 -11.52
CA GLU A 171 10.60 12.55 -11.45
C GLU A 171 10.90 11.36 -10.53
N GLU A 172 10.27 11.36 -9.36
CA GLU A 172 10.46 10.36 -8.31
C GLU A 172 9.12 10.05 -7.65
N GLU A 173 9.01 8.85 -7.09
CA GLU A 173 7.87 8.43 -6.28
C GLU A 173 8.37 8.08 -4.88
N PHE A 174 7.90 8.85 -3.89
CA PHE A 174 8.19 8.63 -2.49
C PHE A 174 7.00 7.99 -1.79
N HIS A 175 7.29 7.34 -0.67
CA HIS A 175 6.28 6.99 0.31
C HIS A 175 6.71 7.42 1.71
N LEU A 176 5.74 7.92 2.47
CA LEU A 176 5.88 8.25 3.88
C LEU A 176 5.07 7.25 4.70
N ASP A 177 5.75 6.49 5.53
CA ASP A 177 5.13 5.52 6.43
C ASP A 177 5.23 6.01 7.87
N GLY A 178 4.19 5.81 8.67
CA GLY A 178 4.23 6.35 10.02
C GLY A 178 3.21 5.79 10.98
N ILE A 179 3.38 6.17 12.24
CA ILE A 179 2.50 5.83 13.36
C ILE A 179 1.79 7.11 13.80
N VAL A 180 0.48 7.02 13.97
CA VAL A 180 -0.34 8.06 14.59
C VAL A 180 -0.75 7.60 15.97
N ASN A 181 -0.58 8.47 16.96
CA ASN A 181 -1.05 8.24 18.31
C ASN A 181 -1.57 9.55 18.89
N LEU A 182 -2.72 9.52 19.56
CA LEU A 182 -3.40 10.72 20.07
C LEU A 182 -3.58 11.82 19.01
N SER A 183 -3.89 11.42 17.78
CA SER A 183 -4.06 12.29 16.60
C SER A 183 -2.79 13.00 16.11
N GLU A 184 -1.62 12.62 16.61
CA GLU A 184 -0.32 13.16 16.18
C GLU A 184 0.53 12.09 15.49
N ILE A 185 1.30 12.51 14.48
CA ILE A 185 2.29 11.63 13.84
C ILE A 185 3.51 11.54 14.76
N VAL A 186 3.65 10.40 15.43
CA VAL A 186 4.73 10.13 16.40
C VAL A 186 5.95 9.45 15.76
N VAL A 187 5.78 8.88 14.57
CA VAL A 187 6.84 8.30 13.74
C VAL A 187 6.56 8.60 12.28
N ALA A 188 7.58 8.97 11.51
CA ALA A 188 7.49 9.09 10.07
C ALA A 188 8.80 8.70 9.38
N CYS A 189 8.73 7.78 8.42
CA CYS A 189 9.86 7.32 7.60
C CYS A 189 9.60 7.71 6.15
N LEU A 190 10.45 8.57 5.58
CA LEU A 190 10.42 8.82 4.14
C LEU A 190 11.26 7.77 3.43
N SER A 191 10.73 7.22 2.36
CA SER A 191 11.44 6.32 1.46
C SER A 191 11.18 6.69 0.00
N CYS A 192 12.08 6.30 -0.89
CA CYS A 192 11.92 6.44 -2.33
C CYS A 192 11.85 5.08 -3.00
N TYR A 193 10.96 4.92 -3.97
CA TYR A 193 11.03 3.77 -4.87
C TYR A 193 12.18 3.97 -5.86
N SER A 194 12.88 2.89 -6.21
CA SER A 194 13.99 2.94 -7.18
C SER A 194 13.56 3.37 -8.59
N LEU A 195 12.28 3.12 -8.91
CA LEU A 195 11.59 3.57 -10.11
C LEU A 195 10.12 3.83 -9.72
N PRO A 196 9.45 4.80 -10.34
CA PRO A 196 8.00 4.95 -10.18
C PRO A 196 7.28 3.63 -10.48
N ILE A 197 6.32 3.25 -9.63
CA ILE A 197 5.76 1.90 -9.60
C ILE A 197 5.12 1.52 -10.93
N LEU A 198 4.40 2.46 -11.56
CA LEU A 198 3.73 2.23 -12.83
C LEU A 198 4.73 1.90 -13.95
N SER A 199 5.92 2.49 -13.90
CA SER A 199 7.02 2.30 -14.85
C SER A 199 7.86 1.05 -14.54
N ALA A 200 7.76 0.50 -13.32
CA ALA A 200 8.56 -0.61 -12.83
C ALA A 200 7.97 -2.01 -13.13
N LYS A 201 6.94 -2.12 -13.97
CA LYS A 201 6.35 -3.43 -14.35
C LYS A 201 7.42 -4.31 -15.02
N GLY A 202 7.68 -5.47 -14.44
CA GLY A 202 8.66 -6.44 -14.95
C GLY A 202 10.14 -6.12 -14.67
N GLN A 203 10.44 -5.19 -13.76
CA GLN A 203 11.81 -4.80 -13.40
C GLN A 203 12.06 -5.03 -11.90
N THR A 204 13.33 -5.15 -11.50
CA THR A 204 13.74 -5.16 -10.09
C THR A 204 13.23 -3.90 -9.40
N ARG A 205 12.63 -4.07 -8.22
CA ARG A 205 12.06 -2.95 -7.45
C ARG A 205 12.75 -2.86 -6.11
N ALA A 206 13.06 -1.63 -5.71
CA ALA A 206 13.51 -1.36 -4.36
C ALA A 206 12.72 -0.22 -3.72
N SER A 207 12.62 -0.28 -2.40
CA SER A 207 12.24 0.84 -1.55
C SER A 207 13.46 1.18 -0.69
N ILE A 208 13.90 2.44 -0.77
CA ILE A 208 15.09 2.95 -0.09
C ILE A 208 14.64 3.94 0.98
N HIS A 209 14.88 3.61 2.24
CA HIS A 209 14.67 4.49 3.38
C HIS A 209 15.66 5.65 3.33
N LEU A 210 15.14 6.87 3.44
CA LEU A 210 15.90 8.11 3.34
C LEU A 210 16.14 8.70 4.74
N PRO A 211 17.25 9.44 4.92
CA PRO A 211 17.48 10.16 6.16
C PRO A 211 16.42 11.25 6.37
N SER A 212 16.10 11.56 7.62
CA SER A 212 15.16 12.63 7.99
C SER A 212 15.61 14.03 7.53
N SER A 213 16.91 14.20 7.25
CA SER A 213 17.47 15.42 6.66
C SER A 213 17.18 15.57 5.16
N HIS A 214 16.54 14.59 4.51
CA HIS A 214 16.21 14.67 3.09
C HIS A 214 15.24 15.84 2.83
N PRO A 215 15.47 16.70 1.82
CA PRO A 215 14.67 17.91 1.60
C PRO A 215 13.16 17.66 1.42
N MET A 216 12.77 16.51 0.88
CA MET A 216 11.35 16.16 0.67
C MET A 216 10.65 15.69 1.96
N PHE A 217 11.38 15.40 3.03
CA PHE A 217 10.80 14.87 4.27
C PHE A 217 9.79 15.84 4.89
N SER A 218 10.17 17.10 5.07
CA SER A 218 9.30 18.10 5.70
C SER A 218 8.02 18.37 4.88
N ILE A 219 8.13 18.35 3.55
CA ILE A 219 7.01 18.54 2.64
C ILE A 219 6.04 17.35 2.73
N ALA A 220 6.57 16.13 2.64
CA ALA A 220 5.77 14.90 2.78
C ALA A 220 5.12 14.81 4.17
N TYR A 221 5.86 15.14 5.23
CA TYR A 221 5.35 15.14 6.60
C TYR A 221 4.19 16.14 6.76
N SER A 222 4.33 17.37 6.25
CA SER A 222 3.26 18.37 6.29
C SER A 222 2.01 17.93 5.52
N MET A 223 2.19 17.26 4.37
CA MET A 223 1.07 16.65 3.64
C MET A 223 0.39 15.56 4.48
N ALA A 224 1.16 14.67 5.12
CA ALA A 224 0.63 13.63 5.98
C ALA A 224 -0.15 14.20 7.17
N GLN A 225 0.37 15.24 7.84
CA GLN A 225 -0.35 15.90 8.94
C GLN A 225 -1.73 16.39 8.53
N ARG A 226 -1.83 17.06 7.36
CA ARG A 226 -3.12 17.52 6.81
C ARG A 226 -4.05 16.35 6.47
N ALA A 227 -3.53 15.30 5.84
CA ALA A 227 -4.29 14.09 5.52
C ALA A 227 -4.84 13.42 6.79
N ILE A 228 -3.99 13.20 7.79
CA ILE A 228 -4.34 12.56 9.07
C ILE A 228 -5.36 13.38 9.84
N ALA A 229 -5.21 14.71 9.88
CA ALA A 229 -6.19 15.61 10.49
C ALA A 229 -7.55 15.53 9.79
N LYS A 230 -7.57 15.57 8.44
CA LYS A 230 -8.80 15.46 7.64
C LYS A 230 -9.51 14.13 7.81
N LEU A 231 -8.75 13.03 7.88
CA LEU A 231 -9.26 11.67 8.11
C LEU A 231 -9.69 11.43 9.57
N ALA A 232 -9.37 12.37 10.48
CA ALA A 232 -9.62 12.28 11.91
C ALA A 232 -9.05 10.99 12.54
N LEU A 233 -7.88 10.56 12.07
CA LEU A 233 -7.23 9.36 12.60
C LEU A 233 -6.64 9.66 13.97
N LYS A 234 -7.17 9.00 15.00
CA LYS A 234 -6.70 9.15 16.38
C LYS A 234 -5.50 8.27 16.71
N GLN A 235 -5.50 7.05 16.20
CA GLN A 235 -4.48 6.06 16.48
C GLN A 235 -4.42 5.04 15.35
N GLY A 236 -3.22 4.69 14.90
CA GLY A 236 -3.02 3.73 13.82
C GLY A 236 -1.69 3.91 13.13
N VAL A 237 -1.61 3.40 11.90
CA VAL A 237 -0.47 3.61 11.02
C VAL A 237 -0.97 4.11 9.66
N PHE A 238 -0.08 4.71 8.89
CA PHE A 238 -0.36 5.11 7.52
C PHE A 238 0.81 4.76 6.60
N HIS A 239 0.47 4.60 5.33
CA HIS A 239 1.36 4.53 4.19
C HIS A 239 0.83 5.52 3.15
N MET A 240 1.59 6.58 2.86
CA MET A 240 1.19 7.63 1.93
C MET A 240 2.19 7.74 0.77
N GLU A 241 1.70 7.59 -0.46
CA GLU A 241 2.49 7.75 -1.69
C GLU A 241 2.37 9.18 -2.23
N VAL A 242 3.50 9.77 -2.62
CA VAL A 242 3.58 11.13 -3.17
C VAL A 242 4.57 11.19 -4.33
N TYR A 243 4.22 11.94 -5.36
CA TYR A 243 5.02 12.10 -6.58
C TYR A 243 5.78 13.42 -6.57
N ARG A 244 7.04 13.39 -6.96
CA ARG A 244 7.87 14.58 -7.10
C ARG A 244 7.74 15.19 -8.49
N ARG A 245 7.57 16.51 -8.51
CA ARG A 245 7.68 17.34 -9.71
C ARG A 245 8.43 18.63 -9.34
N GLY A 246 9.70 18.72 -9.69
CA GLY A 246 10.58 19.80 -9.23
C GLY A 246 10.72 19.83 -7.70
N GLU A 247 10.34 20.95 -7.09
CA GLU A 247 10.37 21.16 -5.64
C GLU A 247 9.02 20.86 -4.95
N GLN A 248 8.03 20.38 -5.71
CA GLN A 248 6.70 20.09 -5.20
C GLN A 248 6.46 18.59 -5.07
N LEU A 249 5.60 18.24 -4.12
CA LEU A 249 5.02 16.91 -3.98
C LEU A 249 3.54 16.95 -4.33
N ILE A 250 3.11 15.97 -5.12
CA ILE A 250 1.73 15.76 -5.54
C ILE A 250 1.23 14.48 -4.87
N PHE A 251 0.05 14.53 -4.28
CA PHE A 251 -0.53 13.41 -3.56
C PHE A 251 -0.92 12.26 -4.49
N GLY A 252 -0.38 11.07 -4.23
CA GLY A 252 -0.69 9.84 -4.94
C GLY A 252 -1.84 9.09 -4.30
N GLU A 253 -1.58 8.46 -3.16
CA GLU A 253 -2.54 7.60 -2.44
C GLU A 253 -2.20 7.57 -0.93
N ILE A 254 -3.18 7.24 -0.08
CA ILE A 254 -2.94 6.96 1.35
C ILE A 254 -3.76 5.75 1.81
N GLY A 255 -3.10 4.83 2.50
CA GLY A 255 -3.74 3.71 3.20
C GLY A 255 -3.47 3.77 4.70
N LEU A 256 -4.46 3.45 5.53
CA LEU A 256 -4.30 3.38 7.00
C LEU A 256 -3.89 1.97 7.45
N ARG A 257 -2.79 1.48 6.87
CA ARG A 257 -2.24 0.14 7.07
C ARG A 257 -0.71 0.17 6.91
N PRO A 258 0.01 -0.84 7.41
CA PRO A 258 1.43 -1.00 7.12
C PRO A 258 1.69 -1.12 5.61
N PRO A 259 2.85 -0.63 5.12
CA PRO A 259 3.27 -0.82 3.73
C PRO A 259 3.54 -2.31 3.42
N GLY A 260 3.35 -2.69 2.17
CA GLY A 260 3.51 -4.07 1.69
C GLY A 260 4.96 -4.42 1.33
N VAL A 261 5.15 -5.59 0.71
CA VAL A 261 6.39 -5.97 -0.01
C VAL A 261 7.66 -5.90 0.86
N GLY A 262 7.53 -6.22 2.14
CA GLY A 262 8.66 -6.19 3.07
C GLY A 262 9.13 -4.80 3.49
N VAL A 263 8.48 -3.70 3.05
CA VAL A 263 8.84 -2.35 3.49
C VAL A 263 8.65 -2.22 5.01
N ALA A 264 7.52 -2.69 5.56
CA ALA A 264 7.30 -2.68 7.00
C ALA A 264 8.31 -3.55 7.76
N GLU A 265 8.71 -4.69 7.18
CA GLU A 265 9.76 -5.55 7.75
C GLU A 265 11.13 -4.86 7.73
N SER A 266 11.44 -4.17 6.64
CA SER A 266 12.67 -3.40 6.46
C SER A 266 12.76 -2.28 7.49
N LEU A 267 11.67 -1.52 7.68
CA LEU A 267 11.60 -0.47 8.71
C LEU A 267 11.82 -1.04 10.11
N LEU A 268 11.14 -2.13 10.46
CA LEU A 268 11.36 -2.82 11.74
C LEU A 268 12.83 -3.23 11.90
N ARG A 269 13.42 -3.83 10.86
CA ARG A 269 14.79 -4.34 10.89
C ARG A 269 15.84 -3.25 11.08
N PHE A 270 15.69 -2.10 10.40
CA PHE A 270 16.73 -1.07 10.36
C PHE A 270 16.50 0.07 11.35
N THR A 271 15.26 0.29 11.79
CA THR A 271 14.90 1.42 12.66
C THR A 271 14.26 0.97 13.98
N GLY A 272 13.89 -0.30 14.11
CA GLY A 272 13.13 -0.82 15.25
C GLY A 272 11.64 -0.44 15.23
N VAL A 273 11.18 0.33 14.24
CA VAL A 273 9.77 0.74 14.13
C VAL A 273 8.90 -0.43 13.72
N ASP A 274 8.10 -0.95 14.64
CA ASP A 274 7.14 -2.02 14.38
C ASP A 274 5.77 -1.47 13.96
N LEU A 275 5.61 -1.23 12.65
CA LEU A 275 4.34 -0.78 12.08
C LEU A 275 3.23 -1.82 12.22
N TRP A 276 3.55 -3.12 12.25
CA TRP A 276 2.54 -4.17 12.37
C TRP A 276 1.99 -4.26 13.79
N GLN A 277 2.86 -4.17 14.80
CA GLN A 277 2.41 -4.15 16.19
C GLN A 277 1.61 -2.87 16.49
N ALA A 278 2.08 -1.71 16.02
CA ALA A 278 1.33 -0.45 16.15
C ALA A 278 -0.04 -0.52 15.46
N PHE A 279 -0.10 -1.14 14.27
CA PHE A 279 -1.34 -1.37 13.56
C PHE A 279 -2.29 -2.29 14.34
N VAL A 280 -1.85 -3.47 14.79
CA VAL A 280 -2.69 -4.41 15.56
C VAL A 280 -3.18 -3.78 16.86
N ASN A 281 -2.31 -3.09 17.60
CA ASN A 281 -2.69 -2.33 18.78
C ASN A 281 -3.87 -1.39 18.47
N SER A 282 -3.78 -0.62 17.38
CA SER A 282 -4.85 0.29 16.99
C SER A 282 -6.18 -0.41 16.66
N GLN A 283 -6.12 -1.58 15.99
CA GLN A 283 -7.34 -2.33 15.62
C GLN A 283 -8.01 -2.98 16.84
N LEU A 284 -7.24 -3.23 17.91
CA LEU A 284 -7.70 -3.78 19.19
C LEU A 284 -7.92 -2.70 20.26
N LEU A 285 -7.81 -1.42 19.89
CA LEU A 285 -7.91 -0.27 20.81
C LEU A 285 -6.95 -0.37 22.00
N ARG A 286 -5.78 -0.95 21.78
CA ARG A 286 -4.69 -1.02 22.75
C ARG A 286 -3.75 0.18 22.57
N PRO A 287 -3.14 0.68 23.66
CA PRO A 287 -2.13 1.72 23.54
C PRO A 287 -0.98 1.31 22.62
N ILE A 288 -0.53 2.23 21.78
CA ILE A 288 0.73 2.10 21.05
C ILE A 288 1.84 2.59 21.98
N ASN A 289 2.53 1.64 22.61
CA ASN A 289 3.66 1.88 23.51
C ASN A 289 4.99 1.65 22.78
N ASN A 290 6.10 2.13 23.35
CA ASN A 290 7.47 1.88 22.89
C ASN A 290 7.73 2.33 21.45
N ILE A 291 7.48 3.61 21.19
CA ILE A 291 7.87 4.25 19.94
C ILE A 291 9.40 4.41 19.97
N PRO A 292 10.17 3.74 19.10
CA PRO A 292 11.62 3.86 19.11
C PRO A 292 12.04 5.27 18.69
N LEU A 293 13.15 5.74 19.28
CA LEU A 293 13.82 6.96 18.82
C LEU A 293 14.44 6.66 17.45
N GLN A 294 14.05 7.42 16.43
CA GLN A 294 14.60 7.28 15.10
C GLN A 294 15.91 8.06 14.97
N ASP A 295 17.02 7.33 15.02
CA ASP A 295 18.26 7.75 14.38
C ASP A 295 18.77 6.58 13.54
N TYR A 296 18.60 6.67 12.23
CA TYR A 296 19.24 5.76 11.28
C TYR A 296 20.24 6.55 10.45
N HIS A 297 21.48 6.04 10.39
CA HIS A 297 22.57 6.61 9.62
C HIS A 297 22.81 5.74 8.37
N GLY A 298 22.85 6.37 7.19
CA GLY A 298 23.11 5.71 5.91
C GLY A 298 21.85 5.50 5.08
N TYR A 299 21.86 4.48 4.21
CA TYR A 299 20.76 4.13 3.30
C TYR A 299 20.41 2.65 3.48
N SER A 300 19.18 2.36 3.90
CA SER A 300 18.69 0.99 4.01
C SER A 300 17.40 0.80 3.23
N GLY A 301 16.96 -0.44 3.09
CA GLY A 301 15.76 -0.73 2.33
C GLY A 301 15.59 -2.19 1.99
N VAL A 302 14.64 -2.43 1.10
CA VAL A 302 14.31 -3.76 0.60
C VAL A 302 14.35 -3.76 -0.92
N ILE A 303 14.94 -4.80 -1.50
CA ILE A 303 14.97 -5.07 -2.94
C ILE A 303 14.20 -6.36 -3.20
N GLY A 304 13.19 -6.30 -4.07
CA GLY A 304 12.52 -7.48 -4.62
C GLY A 304 13.40 -8.10 -5.70
N VAL A 305 13.83 -9.34 -5.50
CA VAL A 305 14.77 -10.06 -6.36
C VAL A 305 14.09 -11.22 -7.09
N TYR A 306 14.28 -11.27 -8.40
CA TYR A 306 13.76 -12.32 -9.26
C TYR A 306 14.48 -13.67 -9.05
N PRO A 307 13.79 -14.80 -9.24
CA PRO A 307 14.29 -16.13 -8.89
C PRO A 307 15.47 -16.64 -9.74
N GLU A 308 15.80 -16.03 -10.87
CA GLU A 308 16.69 -16.64 -11.86
C GLU A 308 18.13 -16.81 -11.36
N GLY A 309 18.57 -18.07 -11.28
CA GLY A 309 19.96 -18.45 -11.01
C GLY A 309 20.48 -18.12 -9.60
N ARG A 310 19.62 -17.65 -8.70
CA ARG A 310 20.00 -17.24 -7.35
C ARG A 310 19.28 -18.05 -6.29
N CYS A 311 20.00 -18.37 -5.22
CA CYS A 311 19.40 -18.87 -3.99
C CYS A 311 19.65 -17.90 -2.84
N THR A 312 18.94 -18.11 -1.73
CA THR A 312 19.10 -17.33 -0.49
C THR A 312 20.56 -17.19 -0.06
N SER A 313 21.37 -18.26 -0.19
CA SER A 313 22.77 -18.24 0.21
C SER A 313 23.66 -17.36 -0.70
N ASP A 314 23.32 -17.22 -1.97
CA ASP A 314 24.07 -16.36 -2.90
C ASP A 314 23.77 -14.89 -2.62
N LEU A 315 22.51 -14.58 -2.33
CA LEU A 315 22.09 -13.22 -1.96
C LEU A 315 22.73 -12.78 -0.64
N LEU A 316 22.78 -13.66 0.36
CA LEU A 316 23.43 -13.36 1.65
C LEU A 316 24.95 -13.19 1.56
N ARG A 317 25.60 -13.63 0.47
CA ARG A 317 27.04 -13.39 0.24
C ARG A 317 27.32 -12.02 -0.35
N LEU A 318 26.32 -11.31 -0.87
CA LEU A 318 26.52 -9.98 -1.42
C LEU A 318 26.84 -9.00 -0.28
N PRO A 319 27.83 -8.12 -0.47
CA PRO A 319 28.09 -7.07 0.51
C PRO A 319 26.82 -6.22 0.67
N ASN A 320 26.59 -5.70 1.87
CA ASN A 320 25.43 -4.88 2.24
C ASN A 320 24.08 -5.59 2.33
N VAL A 321 23.96 -6.86 1.93
CA VAL A 321 22.76 -7.67 2.19
C VAL A 321 22.79 -8.20 3.63
N VAL A 322 21.83 -7.77 4.44
CA VAL A 322 21.75 -8.09 5.87
C VAL A 322 20.84 -9.29 6.13
N ALA A 323 19.81 -9.47 5.32
CA ALA A 323 18.88 -10.58 5.43
C ALA A 323 18.19 -10.85 4.09
N VAL A 324 17.64 -12.05 3.95
CA VAL A 324 16.84 -12.45 2.78
C VAL A 324 15.62 -13.21 3.26
N SER A 325 14.45 -12.82 2.76
CA SER A 325 13.19 -13.54 2.96
C SER A 325 12.74 -14.16 1.64
N GLU A 326 12.37 -15.43 1.66
CA GLU A 326 11.79 -16.13 0.52
C GLU A 326 10.26 -15.97 0.56
N LEU A 327 9.66 -15.62 -0.58
CA LEU A 327 8.22 -15.46 -0.69
C LEU A 327 7.59 -16.79 -1.11
N GLU A 328 6.60 -17.26 -0.35
CA GLU A 328 5.84 -18.44 -0.72
C GLU A 328 5.07 -18.18 -2.02
N LYS A 329 5.22 -19.05 -3.02
CA LYS A 329 4.40 -19.00 -4.24
C LYS A 329 2.94 -19.29 -3.88
N THR A 330 2.11 -18.25 -3.76
CA THR A 330 0.66 -18.44 -3.85
C THR A 330 0.35 -19.01 -5.23
N ARG A 331 -0.11 -20.27 -5.29
CA ARG A 331 -0.51 -20.99 -6.51
C ARG A 331 -1.78 -20.41 -7.16
N HIS A 332 -1.89 -19.11 -7.33
CA HIS A 332 -2.88 -18.55 -8.24
C HIS A 332 -2.27 -18.51 -9.63
N LYS A 333 -2.92 -19.21 -10.57
CA LYS A 333 -2.72 -19.05 -12.01
C LYS A 333 -3.01 -17.59 -12.38
N MET A 334 -2.05 -16.70 -12.17
CA MET A 334 -2.10 -15.35 -12.71
C MET A 334 -1.62 -15.43 -14.15
N THR A 335 -2.52 -15.15 -15.08
CA THR A 335 -2.27 -15.16 -16.52
C THR A 335 -1.54 -13.91 -17.01
N ARG A 336 -1.13 -12.99 -16.12
CA ARG A 336 -0.43 -11.74 -16.45
C ARG A 336 0.61 -11.37 -15.39
N THR A 337 1.78 -10.92 -15.83
CA THR A 337 2.91 -10.48 -15.01
C THR A 337 2.56 -9.21 -14.22
N GLY A 338 2.67 -9.28 -12.89
CA GLY A 338 2.38 -8.17 -11.99
C GLY A 338 3.64 -7.40 -11.59
N ALA A 339 3.49 -6.27 -10.91
CA ALA A 339 4.61 -5.51 -10.35
C ALA A 339 5.28 -6.20 -9.12
N HIS A 340 4.97 -7.48 -8.86
CA HIS A 340 5.39 -8.27 -7.69
C HIS A 340 5.93 -9.67 -8.03
N ASP A 341 6.43 -9.88 -9.24
CA ASP A 341 6.90 -11.21 -9.70
C ASP A 341 8.31 -11.60 -9.18
N PHE A 342 8.71 -11.12 -7.99
CA PHE A 342 9.96 -11.49 -7.34
C PHE A 342 9.77 -12.65 -6.35
N HIS A 343 10.81 -13.46 -6.17
CA HIS A 343 10.78 -14.67 -5.32
C HIS A 343 11.48 -14.45 -3.97
N TYR A 344 12.38 -13.46 -3.92
CA TYR A 344 13.11 -13.10 -2.72
C TYR A 344 12.94 -11.62 -2.40
N LEU A 345 13.01 -11.28 -1.12
CA LEU A 345 13.21 -9.93 -0.61
C LEU A 345 14.61 -9.87 0.01
N ALA A 346 15.50 -9.05 -0.53
CA ALA A 346 16.81 -8.79 0.05
C ALA A 346 16.77 -7.48 0.86
N PHE A 347 17.10 -7.55 2.14
CA PHE A 347 17.19 -6.39 3.02
C PHE A 347 18.60 -5.84 3.02
N VAL A 348 18.75 -4.56 2.72
CA VAL A 348 20.03 -3.95 2.37
C VAL A 348 20.34 -2.77 3.28
N SER A 349 21.60 -2.60 3.65
CA SER A 349 22.14 -1.42 4.34
C SER A 349 23.46 -0.98 3.71
N CYS A 350 23.50 0.23 3.18
CA CYS A 350 24.61 0.85 2.47
C CYS A 350 25.05 2.15 3.13
N GLN A 351 26.29 2.58 2.91
CA GLN A 351 26.80 3.87 3.42
C GLN A 351 26.39 5.05 2.53
N SER A 352 26.11 4.80 1.24
CA SER A 352 25.67 5.82 0.30
C SER A 352 24.54 5.34 -0.61
N LEU A 353 23.79 6.29 -1.17
CA LEU A 353 22.75 6.00 -2.17
C LEU A 353 23.33 5.35 -3.42
N ALA A 354 24.56 5.75 -3.81
CA ALA A 354 25.26 5.20 -4.96
C ALA A 354 25.57 3.70 -4.78
N GLU A 355 26.00 3.29 -3.58
CA GLU A 355 26.18 1.88 -3.24
C GLU A 355 24.87 1.09 -3.34
N PHE A 356 23.77 1.66 -2.84
CA PHE A 356 22.46 1.03 -2.93
C PHE A 356 22.05 0.83 -4.39
N HIS A 357 22.17 1.87 -5.22
CA HIS A 357 21.84 1.80 -6.65
C HIS A 357 22.74 0.80 -7.41
N ASN A 358 24.03 0.74 -7.08
CA ASN A 358 24.93 -0.25 -7.67
C ASN A 358 24.46 -1.69 -7.36
N LEU A 359 23.99 -1.94 -6.13
CA LEU A 359 23.45 -3.26 -5.77
C LEU A 359 22.14 -3.57 -6.51
N ILE A 360 21.24 -2.60 -6.69
CA ILE A 360 20.04 -2.77 -7.52
C ILE A 360 20.43 -3.15 -8.95
N ASN A 361 21.40 -2.45 -9.55
CA ASN A 361 21.87 -2.74 -10.90
C ASN A 361 22.48 -4.14 -11.00
N GLN A 362 23.35 -4.52 -10.05
CA GLN A 362 23.95 -5.86 -9.99
C GLN A 362 22.89 -6.98 -9.90
N LEU A 363 21.79 -6.73 -9.19
CA LEU A 363 20.67 -7.67 -9.08
C LEU A 363 19.76 -7.66 -10.32
N SER A 364 19.74 -6.57 -11.09
CA SER A 364 18.91 -6.39 -12.29
C SER A 364 19.58 -6.88 -13.58
N GLU A 365 20.90 -6.70 -13.73
CA GLU A 365 21.68 -7.16 -14.90
C GLU A 365 21.70 -8.69 -15.07
N SER A 366 21.26 -9.42 -14.05
CA SER A 366 21.10 -10.89 -14.11
C SER A 366 19.80 -11.33 -14.78
N PHE A 367 19.00 -10.39 -15.31
CA PHE A 367 17.75 -10.65 -16.03
C PHE A 367 18.02 -10.68 -17.55
N PRO A 368 17.85 -11.81 -18.26
CA PRO A 368 17.96 -11.83 -19.71
C PRO A 368 16.82 -11.02 -20.34
N GLU A 369 17.13 -10.20 -21.35
CA GLU A 369 16.18 -9.36 -22.12
C GLU A 369 15.05 -10.13 -22.85
N THR A 370 14.88 -11.44 -22.62
CA THR A 370 14.09 -12.32 -23.49
C THR A 370 12.58 -12.30 -23.26
N HIS A 371 12.05 -11.55 -22.30
CA HIS A 371 10.60 -11.55 -22.01
C HIS A 371 9.83 -10.23 -22.24
N VAL A 372 10.48 -9.15 -22.69
CA VAL A 372 9.79 -7.86 -22.98
C VAL A 372 9.33 -7.74 -24.45
N LYS A 373 9.72 -8.65 -25.34
CA LYS A 373 9.23 -8.63 -26.73
C LYS A 373 8.06 -9.58 -26.94
N ARG A 374 6.84 -9.06 -26.76
CA ARG A 374 5.66 -9.24 -27.65
C ARG A 374 4.40 -8.76 -26.95
N GLU A 375 4.03 -7.51 -27.20
CA GLU A 375 2.64 -7.08 -27.45
C GLU A 375 2.70 -5.60 -27.86
N VAL A 376 3.29 -5.37 -29.03
CA VAL A 376 2.95 -4.22 -29.88
C VAL A 376 2.67 -4.82 -31.25
N GLN A 377 1.39 -5.10 -31.49
CA GLN A 377 0.77 -5.06 -32.81
C GLN A 377 -0.70 -4.74 -32.63
#